data_AF-A0A8J5JTK4-F1
#
_entry.id   AF-A0A8J5JTK4-F1
#
_cell.length_a   1.000
_cell.length_b   1.000
_cell.length_c   1.000
_cell.angle_alpha   90.00
_cell.angle_beta   90.00
_cell.angle_gamma   90.00
#
_symmetry.space_group_name_H-M   'P 1'
#
loop_
_entity.id
_entity.type
_entity.pdbx_description
1 polymer ?
#
loop_
_entity_poly.entity_id
_entity_poly.type
_entity_poly.pdbx_seq_one_letter_code
_entity_poly.pdbx_strand_id
1 'polypeptide(L)'
;MTHNRESMQRALDVISGIYSSLGLQINSQKTEIFAQPILPPKEAPQFYINGDPIKIVNQFKYLGSTLTPTCSLDMEIKNRINLASAAFGRLRTRVFLNNDLIYGTKTAVNLAFCIFTLLYASETWTPYRRQIQMLENFHTRCLKRIFGISWEDRATHEQPYRRSNTTSIETMLANGRLRWLGHVIRMPDHGLPRQILYGSSSRSAGGQKKR
;
A
#
# COMPACT_ATOMS: atom_id res chain seq x y z
N MET A 1 -6.48 20.42 -1.49
CA MET A 1 -7.42 19.86 -2.48
C MET A 1 -8.16 21.02 -3.12
N THR A 2 -8.22 21.09 -4.44
CA THR A 2 -8.89 22.17 -5.18
C THR A 2 -10.10 21.61 -5.92
N HIS A 3 -11.21 22.35 -5.94
CA HIS A 3 -12.48 21.86 -6.48
C HIS A 3 -12.71 22.25 -7.95
N ASN A 4 -11.88 23.12 -8.52
CA ASN A 4 -11.98 23.55 -9.90
C ASN A 4 -10.60 23.71 -10.55
N ARG A 5 -10.58 23.76 -11.89
CA ARG A 5 -9.36 23.85 -12.71
C ARG A 5 -8.55 25.10 -12.39
N GLU A 6 -9.20 26.25 -12.30
CA GLU A 6 -8.54 27.54 -12.10
C GLU A 6 -7.83 27.62 -10.76
N SER A 7 -8.47 27.12 -9.69
CA SER A 7 -7.85 27.08 -8.36
C SER A 7 -6.68 26.11 -8.32
N MET A 8 -6.76 24.98 -9.05
CA MET A 8 -5.64 24.05 -9.17
C MET A 8 -4.45 24.70 -9.89
N GLN A 9 -4.68 25.34 -11.04
CA GLN A 9 -3.61 26.03 -11.77
C GLN A 9 -2.99 27.15 -10.91
N ARG A 10 -3.82 27.97 -10.26
CA ARG A 10 -3.34 29.02 -9.36
C ARG A 10 -2.50 28.46 -8.21
N ALA A 11 -2.89 27.32 -7.64
CA ALA A 11 -2.10 26.68 -6.58
C ALA A 11 -0.73 26.22 -7.11
N LEU A 12 -0.67 25.67 -8.33
CA LEU A 12 0.59 25.30 -8.97
C LEU A 12 1.48 26.52 -9.22
N ASP A 13 0.91 27.62 -9.73
CA ASP A 13 1.64 28.86 -10.00
C ASP A 13 2.22 29.47 -8.72
N VAL A 14 1.42 29.51 -7.64
CA VAL A 14 1.85 29.99 -6.32
C VAL A 14 2.96 29.11 -5.75
N ILE A 15 2.81 27.80 -5.80
CA ILE A 15 3.83 26.87 -5.32
C ILE A 15 5.11 27.03 -6.14
N SER A 16 5.00 27.14 -7.47
CA SER A 16 6.16 27.37 -8.33
C SER A 16 6.89 28.67 -7.96
N GLY A 17 6.16 29.77 -7.76
CA GLY A 17 6.72 31.05 -7.35
C GLY A 17 7.43 31.00 -6.00
N ILE A 18 6.86 30.30 -5.00
CA ILE A 18 7.49 30.10 -3.69
C ILE A 18 8.76 29.25 -3.80
N TYR A 19 8.73 28.16 -4.59
CA TYR A 19 9.92 27.33 -4.77
C TYR A 19 11.03 28.11 -5.48
N SER A 20 10.68 28.87 -6.52
CA SER A 20 11.63 29.74 -7.23
C SER A 20 12.24 30.80 -6.32
N SER A 21 11.45 31.42 -5.43
CA SER A 21 11.99 32.42 -4.47
C SER A 21 12.94 31.81 -3.43
N LEU A 22 12.80 30.51 -3.17
CA LEU A 22 13.72 29.71 -2.34
C LEU A 22 14.91 29.13 -3.14
N GLY A 23 15.03 29.43 -4.43
CA GLY A 23 16.08 28.87 -5.30
C GLY A 23 15.86 27.40 -5.68
N LEU A 24 14.65 26.87 -5.51
CA LEU A 24 14.27 25.51 -5.86
C LEU A 24 13.51 25.49 -7.20
N GLN A 25 13.70 24.42 -7.98
CA GLN A 25 12.98 24.18 -9.21
C GLN A 25 12.12 22.92 -9.09
N ILE A 26 10.84 23.04 -9.45
CA ILE A 26 9.94 21.89 -9.49
C ILE A 26 10.27 21.04 -10.72
N ASN A 27 10.42 19.74 -10.50
CA ASN A 27 10.61 18.78 -11.59
C ASN A 27 9.25 18.45 -12.21
N SER A 28 8.95 19.02 -13.38
CA SER A 28 7.71 18.81 -14.13
C SER A 28 7.49 17.35 -14.52
N GLN A 29 8.56 16.59 -14.80
CA GLN A 29 8.47 15.16 -15.19
C GLN A 29 8.04 14.24 -14.02
N LYS A 30 8.44 14.56 -12.78
CA LYS A 30 8.05 13.83 -11.57
C LYS A 30 6.73 14.29 -10.98
N THR A 31 6.25 15.46 -11.39
CA THR A 31 5.01 16.04 -10.89
C THR A 31 3.83 15.46 -11.66
N GLU A 32 2.79 15.04 -10.94
CA GLU A 32 1.61 14.41 -11.52
C GLU A 32 0.36 14.96 -10.82
N ILE A 33 -0.74 15.06 -11.55
CA ILE A 33 -2.03 15.48 -10.99
C ILE A 33 -2.93 14.26 -10.88
N PHE A 34 -3.43 14.02 -9.68
CA PHE A 34 -4.43 13.01 -9.41
C PHE A 34 -5.81 13.64 -9.33
N ALA A 35 -6.65 13.38 -10.33
CA ALA A 35 -7.99 13.96 -10.45
C ALA A 35 -9.09 12.99 -9.98
N GLN A 36 -10.09 13.52 -9.28
CA GLN A 36 -11.32 12.81 -8.91
C GLN A 36 -12.53 13.72 -9.16
N PRO A 37 -13.56 13.28 -9.90
CA PRO A 37 -13.69 11.98 -10.57
C PRO A 37 -12.74 11.83 -11.78
N ILE A 38 -12.64 10.61 -12.32
CA ILE A 38 -11.91 10.38 -13.58
C ILE A 38 -12.63 11.14 -14.69
N LEU A 39 -11.93 12.04 -15.35
CA LEU A 39 -12.42 12.73 -16.54
C LEU A 39 -11.99 11.95 -17.79
N PRO A 40 -12.86 11.78 -18.80
CA PRO A 40 -12.45 11.21 -20.06
C PRO A 40 -11.36 12.09 -20.71
N PRO A 41 -10.40 11.52 -21.46
CA PRO A 41 -9.24 12.27 -21.97
C PRO A 41 -9.59 13.53 -22.78
N LYS A 42 -10.74 13.53 -23.46
CA LYS A 42 -11.22 14.68 -24.25
C LYS A 42 -11.69 15.86 -23.40
N GLU A 43 -12.07 15.61 -22.15
CA GLU A 43 -12.57 16.61 -21.19
C GLU A 43 -11.54 16.92 -20.10
N ALA A 44 -10.42 16.20 -20.09
CA ALA A 44 -9.37 16.35 -19.09
C ALA A 44 -8.68 17.73 -19.27
N PRO A 45 -8.68 18.59 -18.25
CA PRO A 45 -8.02 19.88 -18.33
C PRO A 45 -6.50 19.71 -18.47
N GLN A 46 -5.85 20.67 -19.13
CA GLN A 46 -4.39 20.77 -19.12
C GLN A 46 -3.92 21.70 -17.99
N PHE A 47 -2.81 21.32 -17.38
CA PHE A 47 -2.15 22.05 -16.30
C PHE A 47 -0.68 22.24 -16.63
N TYR A 48 -0.11 23.34 -16.15
CA TYR A 48 1.27 23.70 -16.44
C TYR A 48 2.02 24.10 -15.17
N ILE A 49 3.33 23.85 -15.14
CA ILE A 49 4.27 24.46 -14.19
C ILE A 49 5.39 25.07 -15.03
N ASN A 50 5.64 26.37 -14.89
CA ASN A 50 6.68 27.08 -15.64
C ASN A 50 6.61 26.88 -17.17
N GLY A 51 5.40 26.71 -17.72
CA GLY A 51 5.16 26.43 -19.14
C GLY A 51 5.22 24.96 -19.54
N ASP A 52 5.73 24.07 -18.68
CA ASP A 52 5.75 22.63 -18.95
C ASP A 52 4.40 21.98 -18.61
N PRO A 53 3.85 21.13 -19.50
CA PRO A 53 2.60 20.43 -19.23
C PRO A 53 2.77 19.34 -18.17
N ILE A 54 1.81 19.23 -17.26
CA ILE A 54 1.77 18.20 -16.22
C ILE A 54 0.75 17.13 -16.60
N LYS A 55 1.16 15.86 -16.48
CA LYS A 55 0.27 14.74 -16.74
C LYS A 55 -0.75 14.54 -15.61
N ILE A 56 -1.99 14.26 -16.00
CA ILE A 56 -3.03 13.75 -15.11
C ILE A 56 -2.94 12.22 -15.09
N VAL A 57 -2.94 11.62 -13.91
CA VAL A 57 -2.77 10.18 -13.72
C VAL A 57 -3.96 9.55 -13.02
N ASN A 58 -4.31 8.33 -13.46
CA ASN A 58 -5.33 7.48 -12.82
C ASN A 58 -4.73 6.55 -11.75
N GLN A 59 -3.42 6.63 -11.53
CA GLN A 59 -2.71 5.89 -10.51
C GLN A 59 -1.65 6.83 -9.96
N PHE A 60 -1.73 7.16 -8.67
CA PHE A 60 -0.80 8.08 -8.05
C PHE A 60 -0.05 7.38 -6.92
N LYS A 61 1.28 7.46 -6.93
CA LYS A 61 2.10 6.84 -5.90
C LYS A 61 2.45 7.87 -4.83
N TYR A 62 1.87 7.71 -3.64
CA TYR A 62 2.12 8.59 -2.50
C TYR A 62 2.75 7.81 -1.35
N LEU A 63 3.95 8.22 -0.93
CA LEU A 63 4.71 7.58 0.17
C LEU A 63 4.81 6.06 0.03
N GLY A 64 4.97 5.58 -1.21
CA GLY A 64 5.07 4.16 -1.52
C GLY A 64 3.74 3.43 -1.72
N SER A 65 2.60 4.03 -1.33
CA SER A 65 1.25 3.48 -1.54
C SER A 65 0.63 3.99 -2.84
N THR A 66 -0.16 3.15 -3.48
CA THR A 66 -0.82 3.41 -4.76
C THR A 66 -2.26 3.84 -4.54
N LEU A 67 -2.58 5.06 -4.93
CA LEU A 67 -3.94 5.59 -4.93
C LEU A 67 -4.57 5.41 -6.31
N THR A 68 -5.84 5.02 -6.31
CA THR A 68 -6.67 4.88 -7.52
C THR A 68 -7.96 5.67 -7.34
N PRO A 69 -8.55 6.23 -8.41
CA PRO A 69 -9.74 7.07 -8.28
C PRO A 69 -10.95 6.32 -7.73
N THR A 70 -11.01 5.00 -7.92
CA THR A 70 -12.03 4.10 -7.37
C THR A 70 -11.79 3.74 -5.90
N CYS A 71 -10.69 4.22 -5.31
CA CYS A 71 -10.21 3.83 -3.98
C CYS A 71 -10.07 2.31 -3.81
N SER A 72 -9.86 1.57 -4.91
CA SER A 72 -9.67 0.13 -4.86
C SER A 72 -8.24 -0.23 -4.43
N LEU A 73 -8.14 -1.16 -3.49
CA LEU A 73 -6.87 -1.75 -3.03
C LEU A 73 -6.26 -2.74 -4.01
N ASP A 74 -6.97 -3.13 -5.08
CA ASP A 74 -6.50 -4.20 -5.98
C ASP A 74 -5.14 -3.89 -6.61
N MET A 75 -4.94 -2.66 -7.03
CA MET A 75 -3.69 -2.24 -7.64
C MET A 75 -2.56 -2.19 -6.61
N GLU A 76 -2.85 -1.70 -5.40
CA GLU A 76 -1.87 -1.67 -4.30
C GLU A 76 -1.42 -3.08 -3.91
N ILE A 77 -2.37 -4.01 -3.73
CA ILE A 77 -2.07 -5.41 -3.39
C ILE A 77 -1.23 -6.08 -4.49
N LYS A 78 -1.57 -5.87 -5.77
CA LYS A 78 -0.76 -6.37 -6.89
C LYS A 78 0.66 -5.80 -6.87
N ASN A 79 0.80 -4.49 -6.66
CA ASN A 79 2.10 -3.83 -6.58
C ASN A 79 2.95 -4.39 -5.42
N ARG A 80 2.36 -4.60 -4.24
CA ARG A 80 3.03 -5.17 -3.07
C ARG A 80 3.50 -6.60 -3.32
N ILE A 81 2.65 -7.43 -3.92
CA ILE A 81 3.02 -8.79 -4.33
C ILE A 81 4.18 -8.76 -5.33
N ASN A 82 4.16 -7.86 -6.31
CA ASN A 82 5.24 -7.73 -7.30
C ASN A 82 6.57 -7.32 -6.64
N LEU A 83 6.55 -6.33 -5.75
CA LEU A 83 7.74 -5.87 -5.03
C LEU A 83 8.29 -6.98 -4.11
N ALA A 84 7.43 -7.66 -3.37
CA ALA A 84 7.81 -8.78 -2.52
C ALA A 84 8.33 -9.98 -3.34
N SER A 85 7.72 -10.26 -4.50
CA SER A 85 8.18 -11.30 -5.43
C SER A 85 9.56 -10.98 -5.99
N ALA A 86 9.82 -9.71 -6.33
CA ALA A 86 11.14 -9.27 -6.77
C ALA A 86 12.18 -9.39 -5.65
N ALA A 87 11.83 -9.02 -4.41
CA ALA A 87 12.69 -9.22 -3.24
C ALA A 87 12.99 -10.70 -3.02
N PHE A 88 11.98 -11.57 -3.12
CA PHE A 88 12.16 -13.01 -3.00
C PHE A 88 13.08 -13.55 -4.09
N GLY A 89 12.86 -13.12 -5.34
CA GLY A 89 13.65 -13.51 -6.51
C GLY A 89 15.14 -13.18 -6.36
N ARG A 90 15.48 -11.98 -5.88
CA ARG A 90 16.87 -11.55 -5.66
C ARG A 90 17.61 -12.42 -4.64
N LEU A 91 16.91 -12.93 -3.62
CA LEU A 91 17.49 -13.75 -2.55
C LEU A 91 17.31 -15.25 -2.80
N ARG A 92 16.67 -15.65 -3.91
CA ARG A 92 16.25 -17.02 -4.18
C ARG A 92 17.40 -18.02 -4.13
N THR A 93 18.47 -17.78 -4.87
CA THR A 93 19.60 -18.73 -4.97
C THR A 93 20.53 -18.63 -3.77
N ARG A 94 20.82 -17.41 -3.31
CA ARG A 94 21.78 -17.17 -2.23
C ARG A 94 21.26 -17.54 -0.85
N VAL A 95 19.95 -17.42 -0.62
CA VAL A 95 19.32 -17.66 0.69
C VAL A 95 18.32 -18.80 0.62
N PHE A 96 17.22 -18.63 -0.12
CA PHE A 96 16.05 -19.51 0.04
C PHE A 96 16.27 -20.94 -0.48
N LEU A 97 17.05 -21.11 -1.54
CA LEU A 97 17.41 -22.41 -2.11
C LEU A 97 18.79 -22.91 -1.69
N ASN A 98 19.51 -22.15 -0.86
CA ASN A 98 20.84 -22.54 -0.41
C ASN A 98 20.73 -23.61 0.70
N ASN A 99 21.23 -24.82 0.46
CA ASN A 99 21.15 -25.92 1.42
C ASN A 99 22.10 -25.76 2.63
N ASP A 100 23.10 -24.88 2.54
CA ASP A 100 24.04 -24.61 3.63
C ASP A 100 23.42 -23.75 4.74
N LEU A 101 22.26 -23.14 4.47
CA LEU A 101 21.55 -22.31 5.43
C LEU A 101 20.44 -23.08 6.13
N ILE A 102 20.37 -22.94 7.45
CA ILE A 102 19.28 -23.49 8.25
C ILE A 102 17.94 -22.82 7.89
N TYR A 103 16.84 -23.59 7.99
CA TYR A 103 15.51 -23.11 7.66
C TYR A 103 15.06 -21.91 8.51
N GLY A 104 15.47 -21.85 9.77
CA GLY A 104 15.17 -20.71 10.66
C GLY A 104 15.67 -19.39 10.09
N THR A 105 16.92 -19.36 9.61
CA THR A 105 17.51 -18.17 8.96
C THR A 105 16.77 -17.81 7.67
N LYS A 106 16.43 -18.80 6.83
CA LYS A 106 15.66 -18.56 5.61
C LYS A 106 14.29 -17.96 5.90
N THR A 107 13.59 -18.48 6.90
CA THR A 107 12.29 -17.93 7.34
C THR A 107 12.44 -16.52 7.88
N ALA A 108 13.43 -16.26 8.73
CA ALA A 108 13.69 -14.93 9.28
C ALA A 108 13.94 -13.90 8.17
N VAL A 109 14.78 -14.22 7.19
CA VAL A 109 15.03 -13.37 6.02
C VAL A 109 13.76 -13.17 5.18
N ASN A 110 12.96 -14.22 4.98
CA ASN A 110 11.69 -14.09 4.27
C ASN A 110 10.72 -13.13 4.97
N LEU A 111 10.58 -13.24 6.30
CA LEU A 111 9.75 -12.32 7.08
C LEU A 111 10.27 -10.88 7.00
N ALA A 112 11.57 -10.70 7.21
CA ALA A 112 12.20 -9.38 7.29
C ALA A 112 12.19 -8.61 5.96
N PHE A 113 12.33 -9.29 4.82
CA PHE A 113 12.41 -8.63 3.51
C PHE A 113 11.15 -8.81 2.67
N CYS A 114 10.66 -10.04 2.53
CA CYS A 114 9.55 -10.32 1.61
C CYS A 114 8.21 -9.95 2.25
N ILE A 115 7.94 -10.43 3.46
CA ILE A 115 6.66 -10.16 4.15
C ILE A 115 6.57 -8.71 4.62
N PHE A 116 7.67 -8.13 5.10
CA PHE A 116 7.73 -6.69 5.38
C PHE A 116 7.38 -5.83 4.15
N THR A 117 7.95 -6.15 2.99
CA THR A 117 7.64 -5.44 1.73
C THR A 117 6.18 -5.65 1.32
N LEU A 118 5.67 -6.87 1.51
CA LEU A 118 4.29 -7.26 1.18
C LEU A 118 3.26 -6.49 2.02
N LEU A 119 3.53 -6.30 3.31
CA LEU A 119 2.58 -5.74 4.29
C LEU A 119 2.83 -4.27 4.62
N TYR A 120 3.72 -3.60 3.89
CA TYR A 120 3.97 -2.18 4.09
C TYR A 120 2.69 -1.36 3.91
N ALA A 121 2.41 -0.47 4.86
CA ALA A 121 1.23 0.37 4.96
C ALA A 121 -0.12 -0.38 5.06
N SER A 122 -0.09 -1.68 5.37
CA SER A 122 -1.27 -2.53 5.43
C SER A 122 -2.24 -2.20 6.58
N GLU A 123 -1.76 -1.46 7.59
CA GLU A 123 -2.56 -0.93 8.69
C GLU A 123 -3.66 0.01 8.19
N THR A 124 -3.43 0.69 7.06
CA THR A 124 -4.37 1.62 6.43
C THR A 124 -5.36 0.96 5.49
N TRP A 125 -5.18 -0.32 5.18
CA TRP A 125 -6.01 -1.02 4.21
C TRP A 125 -7.33 -1.49 4.84
N THR A 126 -8.40 -1.45 4.07
CA THR A 126 -9.67 -2.16 4.33
C THR A 126 -9.88 -3.27 3.29
N PRO A 127 -9.10 -4.36 3.34
CA PRO A 127 -9.08 -5.38 2.30
C PRO A 127 -10.31 -6.30 2.39
N TYR A 128 -10.79 -6.73 1.23
CA TYR A 128 -11.75 -7.82 1.12
C TYR A 128 -11.08 -9.17 1.32
N ARG A 129 -11.87 -10.20 1.65
CA ARG A 129 -11.38 -11.57 1.83
C ARG A 129 -10.57 -12.09 0.63
N ARG A 130 -10.99 -11.75 -0.59
CA ARG A 130 -10.25 -12.12 -1.82
C ARG A 130 -8.83 -11.54 -1.86
N GLN A 131 -8.64 -10.32 -1.34
CA GLN A 131 -7.34 -9.63 -1.34
C GLN A 131 -6.43 -10.22 -0.26
N ILE A 132 -6.97 -10.53 0.92
CA ILE A 132 -6.23 -11.27 1.97
C ILE A 132 -5.77 -12.62 1.42
N GLN A 133 -6.64 -13.35 0.72
CA GLN A 133 -6.28 -14.64 0.11
C GLN A 133 -5.15 -14.51 -0.92
N MET A 134 -5.09 -13.42 -1.70
CA MET A 134 -3.99 -13.19 -2.64
C MET A 134 -2.64 -13.03 -1.91
N LEU A 135 -2.63 -12.31 -0.78
CA LEU A 135 -1.44 -12.12 0.05
C LEU A 135 -1.03 -13.44 0.73
N GLU A 136 -1.99 -14.17 1.29
CA GLU A 136 -1.83 -15.52 1.86
C GLU A 136 -1.18 -16.48 0.85
N ASN A 137 -1.70 -16.51 -0.37
CA ASN A 137 -1.19 -17.36 -1.44
C ASN A 137 0.25 -17.00 -1.80
N PHE A 138 0.62 -15.72 -1.77
CA PHE A 138 2.02 -15.32 -1.94
C PHE A 138 2.89 -15.82 -0.78
N HIS A 139 2.49 -15.57 0.47
CA HIS A 139 3.25 -16.00 1.64
C HIS A 139 3.47 -17.51 1.68
N THR A 140 2.40 -18.28 1.46
CA THR A 140 2.44 -19.75 1.43
C THR A 140 3.34 -20.25 0.30
N ARG A 141 3.32 -19.63 -0.88
CA ARG A 141 4.24 -20.00 -1.99
C ARG A 141 5.70 -19.79 -1.60
N CYS A 142 6.03 -18.68 -0.95
CA CYS A 142 7.38 -18.42 -0.45
C CYS A 142 7.81 -19.49 0.57
N LEU A 143 6.96 -19.82 1.55
CA LEU A 143 7.27 -20.85 2.55
C LEU A 143 7.44 -22.23 1.91
N LYS A 144 6.51 -22.66 1.05
CA LYS A 144 6.62 -23.93 0.33
C LYS A 144 7.94 -24.03 -0.43
N ARG A 145 8.37 -22.94 -1.08
CA ARG A 145 9.64 -22.91 -1.80
C ARG A 145 10.86 -22.98 -0.88
N ILE A 146 10.81 -22.34 0.28
CA ILE A 146 11.89 -22.38 1.28
C ILE A 146 12.05 -23.79 1.86
N PHE A 147 10.93 -24.45 2.17
CA PHE A 147 10.91 -25.78 2.80
C PHE A 147 10.92 -26.94 1.81
N GLY A 148 10.98 -26.66 0.50
CA GLY A 148 10.93 -27.70 -0.54
C GLY A 148 9.62 -28.48 -0.59
N ILE A 149 8.52 -27.92 -0.07
CA ILE A 149 7.22 -28.60 -0.03
C ILE A 149 6.63 -28.60 -1.45
N SER A 150 6.47 -29.81 -1.99
CA SER A 150 5.89 -30.07 -3.29
C SER A 150 4.41 -30.48 -3.17
N TRP A 151 3.75 -30.71 -4.30
CA TRP A 151 2.40 -31.25 -4.32
C TRP A 151 2.36 -32.73 -3.92
N GLU A 152 3.46 -33.47 -4.15
CA GLU A 152 3.59 -34.91 -3.86
C GLU A 152 3.57 -35.18 -2.35
N ASP A 153 4.05 -34.22 -1.56
CA ASP A 153 4.09 -34.29 -0.10
C ASP A 153 2.69 -34.30 0.55
N ARG A 154 1.63 -34.02 -0.22
CA ARG A 154 0.22 -33.90 0.25
C ARG A 154 0.10 -33.08 1.54
N ALA A 155 0.93 -32.05 1.65
CA ALA A 155 1.02 -31.20 2.81
C ALA A 155 -0.32 -30.49 3.10
N THR A 156 -0.77 -30.57 4.35
CA THR A 156 -1.90 -29.76 4.84
C THR A 156 -1.61 -28.26 4.69
N HIS A 157 -2.65 -27.44 4.56
CA HIS A 157 -2.53 -25.98 4.45
C HIS A 157 -1.71 -25.35 5.60
N GLU A 158 -1.78 -25.92 6.80
CA GLU A 158 -1.07 -25.41 7.99
C GLU A 158 0.40 -25.80 8.05
N GLN A 159 0.84 -26.81 7.29
CA GLN A 159 2.18 -27.37 7.41
C GLN A 159 3.30 -26.33 7.15
N PRO A 160 3.21 -25.46 6.12
CA PRO A 160 4.22 -24.42 5.90
C PRO A 160 4.36 -23.48 7.11
N TYR A 161 3.24 -23.10 7.74
CA TYR A 161 3.18 -22.25 8.92
C TYR A 161 3.77 -22.93 10.16
N ARG A 162 3.46 -24.21 10.37
CA ARG A 162 4.01 -25.01 11.48
C ARG A 162 5.52 -25.17 11.35
N ARG A 163 6.04 -25.46 10.15
CA ARG A 163 7.49 -25.61 9.90
C ARG A 163 8.25 -24.29 10.01
N SER A 164 7.63 -23.17 9.62
CA SER A 164 8.24 -21.85 9.71
C SER A 164 8.13 -21.23 11.10
N ASN A 165 7.25 -21.74 11.96
CA ASN A 165 6.84 -21.07 13.19
C ASN A 165 6.33 -19.64 12.92
N THR A 166 5.54 -19.47 11.85
CA THR A 166 4.96 -18.16 11.47
C THR A 166 3.44 -18.23 11.42
N THR A 167 2.81 -17.06 11.55
CA THR A 167 1.35 -16.94 11.49
C THR A 167 0.86 -16.66 10.06
N SER A 168 -0.45 -16.72 9.87
CA SER A 168 -1.11 -16.29 8.65
C SER A 168 -0.93 -14.78 8.41
N ILE A 169 -1.02 -14.33 7.15
CA ILE A 169 -1.07 -12.92 6.77
C ILE A 169 -2.26 -12.23 7.44
N GLU A 170 -3.41 -12.89 7.49
CA GLU A 170 -4.59 -12.32 8.17
C GLU A 170 -4.29 -11.97 9.63
N THR A 171 -3.59 -12.85 10.35
CA THR A 171 -3.15 -12.61 11.73
C THR A 171 -2.15 -11.46 11.80
N MET A 172 -1.19 -11.40 10.87
CA MET A 172 -0.21 -10.31 10.81
C MET A 172 -0.88 -8.95 10.56
N LEU A 173 -1.88 -8.90 9.67
CA LEU A 173 -2.68 -7.69 9.40
C LEU A 173 -3.45 -7.24 10.64
N ALA A 174 -4.12 -8.17 11.33
CA ALA A 174 -4.83 -7.87 12.56
C ALA A 174 -3.90 -7.32 13.63
N ASN A 175 -2.74 -7.97 13.83
CA ASN A 175 -1.71 -7.52 14.78
C ASN A 175 -1.17 -6.13 14.43
N GLY A 176 -0.88 -5.85 13.15
CA GLY A 176 -0.42 -4.55 12.68
C GLY A 176 -1.44 -3.45 12.99
N ARG A 177 -2.72 -3.68 12.70
CA ARG A 177 -3.80 -2.74 13.02
C ARG A 177 -3.97 -2.50 14.51
N LEU A 178 -3.92 -3.56 15.34
CA LEU A 178 -4.02 -3.41 16.79
C LEU A 178 -2.84 -2.62 17.36
N ARG A 179 -1.62 -2.86 16.85
CA ARG A 179 -0.44 -2.08 17.22
C ARG A 179 -0.59 -0.60 16.85
N TRP A 180 -1.07 -0.32 15.64
CA TRP A 180 -1.34 1.04 15.17
C TRP A 180 -2.44 1.72 15.99
N LEU A 181 -3.55 1.03 16.25
CA LEU A 181 -4.63 1.53 17.10
C LEU A 181 -4.11 1.89 18.50
N GLY A 182 -3.33 1.00 19.12
CA GLY A 182 -2.72 1.27 20.41
C GLY A 182 -1.81 2.50 20.37
N HIS A 183 -1.08 2.72 19.28
CA HIS A 183 -0.27 3.93 19.11
C HIS A 183 -1.14 5.19 19.03
N VAL A 184 -2.24 5.16 18.26
CA VAL A 184 -3.20 6.28 18.16
C VAL A 184 -3.83 6.61 19.52
N ILE A 185 -4.21 5.61 20.31
CA ILE A 185 -4.78 5.81 21.64
C ILE A 185 -3.80 6.52 22.59
N ARG A 186 -2.49 6.25 22.45
CA ARG A 186 -1.44 6.89 23.27
C ARG A 186 -1.03 8.28 22.79
N MET A 187 -1.46 8.73 21.60
CA MET A 187 -1.16 10.08 21.13
C MET A 187 -1.84 11.14 22.01
N PRO A 188 -1.33 12.39 22.07
CA PRO A 188 -2.03 13.49 22.75
C PRO A 188 -3.43 13.77 22.15
N ASP A 189 -4.34 14.35 22.94
CA ASP A 189 -5.71 14.66 22.51
C ASP A 189 -5.80 15.68 21.35
N HIS A 190 -4.76 16.48 21.15
CA HIS A 190 -4.66 17.39 19.99
C HIS A 190 -4.15 16.69 18.72
N GLY A 191 -3.73 15.42 18.82
CA GLY A 191 -3.28 14.64 17.67
C GLY A 191 -4.45 14.32 16.73
N LEU A 192 -4.38 14.79 15.48
CA LEU A 192 -5.41 14.57 14.48
C LEU A 192 -5.90 13.10 14.38
N PRO A 193 -5.02 12.07 14.38
CA PRO A 193 -5.49 10.69 14.32
C PRO A 193 -6.34 10.27 15.52
N ARG A 194 -6.00 10.72 16.73
CA ARG A 194 -6.76 10.43 17.96
C ARG A 194 -8.09 11.17 17.97
N GLN A 195 -8.11 12.43 17.52
CA GLN A 195 -9.34 13.20 17.35
C GLN A 195 -10.29 12.55 16.34
N ILE A 196 -9.78 12.03 15.22
CA ILE A 196 -10.61 11.32 14.24
C ILE A 196 -11.16 10.01 14.84
N LEU A 197 -10.36 9.29 15.63
CA LEU A 197 -10.77 8.03 16.25
C LEU A 197 -11.92 8.21 17.25
N TYR A 198 -11.86 9.26 18.08
CA TYR A 198 -12.88 9.56 19.10
C TYR A 198 -13.91 10.60 18.64
N GLY A 199 -13.75 11.15 17.44
CA GLY A 199 -14.61 12.17 16.88
C GLY A 199 -15.99 11.59 16.57
N SER A 200 -17.03 12.10 17.23
CA SER A 200 -18.40 11.78 16.87
C SER A 200 -18.77 12.53 15.58
N SER A 201 -18.84 11.83 14.46
CA SER A 201 -19.61 12.34 13.31
C SER A 201 -21.08 12.20 13.68
N SER A 202 -21.77 13.31 13.91
CA SER A 202 -23.23 13.35 14.00
C SER A 202 -23.79 12.94 12.63
N ARG A 203 -23.98 11.63 12.43
CA ARG A 203 -24.70 11.12 11.27
C ARG A 203 -26.14 11.57 11.39
N SER A 204 -26.60 12.43 10.50
CA SER A 204 -28.04 12.61 10.27
C SER A 204 -28.62 11.23 9.93
N ALA A 205 -29.67 10.82 10.66
CA ALA A 205 -30.28 9.51 10.56
C ALA A 205 -30.89 9.29 9.17
N GLY A 206 -30.08 8.83 8.22
CA GLY A 206 -30.45 8.50 6.85
C GLY A 206 -30.25 7.01 6.59
N GLY A 207 -31.03 6.16 7.27
CA GLY A 207 -31.09 4.74 6.94
C GLY A 207 -31.65 4.52 5.54
N GLN A 208 -31.18 3.46 4.87
CA GLN A 208 -31.65 3.07 3.54
C GLN A 208 -33.15 2.73 3.59
N LYS A 209 -34.00 3.47 2.85
CA LYS A 209 -35.38 3.05 2.62
C LYS A 209 -35.34 1.76 1.79
N LYS A 210 -35.80 0.65 2.38
CA LYS A 210 -36.04 -0.59 1.65
C LYS A 210 -37.06 -0.30 0.55
N ARG A 211 -36.70 -0.70 -0.68
CA ARG A 211 -37.63 -0.81 -1.80
C ARG A 211 -38.52 -2.03 -1.60
#